data_AF-A0A364K8K9-F1
#
_entry.id   AF-A0A364K8K9-F1
#
_cell.length_a   1.000
_cell.length_b   1.000
_cell.length_c   1.000
_cell.angle_alpha   90.00
_cell.angle_beta   90.00
_cell.angle_gamma   90.00
#
_symmetry.space_group_name_H-M   'P 1'
#
loop_
_entity.id
_entity.type
_entity.pdbx_description
1 polymer ?
#
loop_
_entity_poly.entity_id
_entity_poly.type
_entity_poly.pdbx_seq_one_letter_code
_entity_poly.pdbx_strand_id
1 'polypeptide(L)' 'MIELAHYMEPILLLCTILAIWGTLKNKKSGNKPGFIIGGLLTLGMIGITGLALFDLLFGLQ' A
#
# COMPACT_ATOMS: atom_id res chain seq x y z
N MET A 1 -16.71 -9.23 -18.07
CA MET A 1 -16.07 -7.95 -17.65
C MET A 1 -15.83 -7.85 -16.14
N ILE A 2 -16.19 -8.86 -15.33
CA ILE A 2 -16.01 -8.83 -13.86
C ILE A 2 -14.62 -9.34 -13.43
N GLU A 3 -14.01 -10.23 -14.21
CA GLU A 3 -12.73 -10.85 -13.80
C GLU A 3 -11.52 -9.91 -13.86
N LEU A 4 -11.54 -8.86 -14.69
CA LEU A 4 -10.44 -7.90 -14.77
C LEU A 4 -10.37 -6.91 -13.59
N ALA A 5 -11.47 -6.72 -12.86
CA ALA A 5 -11.55 -5.74 -11.78
C ALA A 5 -10.79 -6.18 -10.51
N HIS A 6 -10.69 -7.50 -10.27
CA HIS A 6 -10.15 -8.06 -9.02
C HIS A 6 -8.65 -8.37 -9.01
N TYR A 7 -7.94 -8.04 -10.09
CA TYR A 7 -6.48 -8.21 -10.12
C TYR A 7 -5.73 -7.06 -9.44
N MET A 8 -6.38 -5.91 -9.22
CA MET A 8 -5.70 -4.70 -8.74
C MET A 8 -5.45 -4.75 -7.22
N GLU A 9 -6.38 -5.31 -6.45
CA GLU A 9 -6.35 -5.46 -5.00
C GLU A 9 -5.20 -6.36 -4.51
N PRO A 10 -4.95 -7.56 -5.08
CA PRO A 10 -3.78 -8.35 -4.71
C PRO A 10 -2.46 -7.67 -5.09
N ILE A 11 -2.43 -6.90 -6.20
CA ILE A 11 -1.25 -6.09 -6.57
C ILE A 11 -1.03 -4.96 -5.57
N LEU A 12 -2.10 -4.24 -5.20
CA LEU A 12 -2.09 -3.17 -4.20
C LEU A 12 -1.59 -3.68 -2.84
N LEU A 13 -2.04 -4.86 -2.42
CA LEU A 13 -1.53 -5.53 -1.23
C LEU A 13 -0.03 -5.79 -1.31
N LEU A 14 0.47 -6.34 -2.42
CA LEU A 14 1.89 -6.60 -2.61
C LEU A 14 2.70 -5.29 -2.60
N CYS A 15 2.24 -4.27 -3.31
CA CYS A 15 2.86 -2.94 -3.32
C CYS A 15 2.90 -2.32 -1.92
N THR A 16 1.85 -2.49 -1.12
CA THR A 16 1.77 -1.98 0.25
C THR A 16 2.81 -2.68 1.14
N ILE A 17 2.95 -4.00 1.04
CA ILE A 17 3.96 -4.77 1.79
C ILE A 17 5.37 -4.30 1.40
N LEU A 18 5.65 -4.13 0.11
CA LEU A 18 6.95 -3.64 -0.37
C LEU A 18 7.24 -2.21 0.09
N ALA A 19 6.23 -1.32 0.11
CA ALA A 19 6.37 0.05 0.61
C ALA A 19 6.70 0.07 2.11
N ILE A 20 6.02 -0.75 2.91
CA ILE A 20 6.33 -0.92 4.35
C ILE A 20 7.77 -1.42 4.51
N TRP A 21 8.17 -2.43 3.75
CA TRP A 21 9.52 -2.97 3.84
C TRP A 21 10.60 -1.96 3.45
N GLY A 22 10.39 -1.19 2.38
CA GLY A 22 11.28 -0.11 1.96
C GLY A 22 11.42 0.99 3.02
N THR A 23 10.30 1.40 3.63
CA THR A 23 10.29 2.38 4.72
C THR A 23 11.04 1.85 5.95
N LEU A 24 10.82 0.60 6.33
CA LEU A 24 11.54 -0.03 7.45
C LEU A 24 13.04 -0.18 7.14
N LYS A 25 13.41 -0.48 5.90
CA LYS A 25 14.81 -0.50 5.46
C LYS A 25 15.46 0.88 5.58
N ASN A 26 14.78 1.94 5.13
CA ASN A 26 15.25 3.32 5.30
C ASN A 26 15.46 3.68 6.77
N LYS A 27 14.54 3.25 7.66
CA LYS A 27 14.70 3.39 9.12
C LYS A 27 15.94 2.66 9.63
N LYS A 28 16.12 1.38 9.25
CA LYS A 28 17.25 0.55 9.68
C LYS A 28 18.60 1.07 9.19
N SER A 29 18.67 1.61 7.98
CA SER A 29 19.91 2.14 7.39
C SER A 29 20.24 3.58 7.83
N GLY A 30 19.43 4.21 8.69
CA GLY A 30 19.68 5.58 9.14
C GLY A 30 19.35 6.66 8.09
N ASN A 31 18.69 6.30 6.98
CA ASN A 31 18.26 7.25 5.96
C ASN A 31 17.01 8.01 6.44
N LYS A 32 17.23 9.07 7.23
CA LYS A 32 16.18 9.93 7.80
C LYS A 32 15.23 10.53 6.74
N PRO A 33 15.70 11.18 5.65
CA PRO A 33 14.79 11.74 4.66
C PRO A 33 14.00 10.64 3.92
N GLY A 34 14.64 9.53 3.58
CA GLY A 34 13.98 8.39 2.95
C GLY A 34 12.94 7.70 3.86
N PHE A 35 13.16 7.72 5.18
CA PHE A 35 12.19 7.21 6.15
C PHE A 35 10.96 8.13 6.27
N ILE A 36 11.15 9.44 6.30
CA ILE A 36 10.05 10.41 6.43
C ILE A 36 9.18 10.41 5.16
N ILE A 37 9.80 10.57 3.98
CA ILE A 37 9.09 10.61 2.71
C ILE A 37 8.47 9.24 2.41
N GLY A 38 9.26 8.17 2.58
CA GLY A 38 8.78 6.79 2.40
C GLY A 38 7.65 6.44 3.36
N GLY A 39 7.74 6.87 4.62
CA GLY A 39 6.70 6.67 5.63
C GLY A 39 5.39 7.36 5.26
N LEU A 40 5.45 8.62 4.80
CA LEU A 40 4.26 9.36 4.36
C LEU A 40 3.57 8.65 3.17
N LEU A 41 4.34 8.24 2.17
CA LEU A 41 3.83 7.50 1.01
C LEU A 41 3.28 6.13 1.40
N THR A 42 3.94 5.43 2.33
CA THR A 42 3.48 4.13 2.84
C THR A 42 2.13 4.27 3.57
N LEU A 43 1.95 5.33 4.37
CA LEU A 43 0.67 5.61 5.03
C LEU A 43 -0.45 5.87 4.01
N GLY A 44 -0.17 6.67 2.97
CA GLY A 44 -1.10 6.88 1.86
C GLY A 44 -1.45 5.57 1.15
N MET A 45 -0.45 4.70 0.94
CA MET A 45 -0.64 3.42 0.26
C MET A 45 -1.48 2.43 1.09
N ILE A 46 -1.26 2.39 2.42
CA ILE A 46 -2.12 1.63 3.34
C ILE A 46 -3.56 2.13 3.26
N GLY A 47 -3.77 3.45 3.22
CA GLY A 47 -5.10 4.05 3.10
C GLY A 47 -5.82 3.66 1.81
N ILE A 48 -5.16 3.81 0.66
CA ILE A 48 -5.74 3.47 -0.66
C ILE A 48 -6.03 1.96 -0.75
N THR A 49 -5.10 1.11 -0.32
CA THR A 49 -5.29 -0.34 -0.32
C THR A 49 -6.42 -0.75 0.63
N GLY A 50 -6.53 -0.11 1.80
CA GLY A 50 -7.62 -0.33 2.74
C GLY A 50 -8.98 0.05 2.15
N LEU A 51 -9.06 1.19 1.45
CA LEU A 51 -10.28 1.61 0.74
C LEU A 51 -10.64 0.66 -0.39
N ALA A 52 -9.67 0.21 -1.19
CA ALA A 52 -9.90 -0.76 -2.26
C ALA A 52 -10.39 -2.12 -1.72
N LEU A 53 -9.80 -2.59 -0.61
CA LEU A 53 -10.27 -3.80 0.06
C LEU A 53 -11.64 -3.62 0.71
N PHE A 54 -11.94 -2.44 1.25
CA PHE A 54 -13.25 -2.13 1.81
C PHE A 54 -14.33 -2.17 0.72
N ASP A 55 -14.08 -1.55 -0.43
CA ASP A 55 -14.97 -1.62 -1.59
C ASP A 55 -15.17 -3.07 -2.05
N LEU A 56 -14.09 -3.86 -2.13
CA LEU A 56 -14.16 -5.28 -2.50
C LEU A 56 -15.00 -6.12 -1.53
N LEU A 57 -14.87 -5.91 -0.22
CA LEU A 57 -15.49 -6.74 0.81
C LEU A 57 -16.92 -6.33 1.15
N PHE A 58 -17.21 -5.02 1.10
CA PHE A 58 -18.51 -4.47 1.49
C PHE A 58 -19.34 -3.99 0.30
N GLY A 59 -18.77 -4.01 -0.92
CA GLY A 59 -19.46 -3.67 -2.16
C GLY A 59 -19.87 -2.20 -2.18
N LEU A 60 -18.90 -1.29 -2.06
CA LEU A 60 -19.18 0.14 -2.03
C LEU A 60 -19.45 0.74 -3.43
N GLN A 61 -19.24 -0.05 -4.51
CA GLN A 61 -19.44 0.25 -5.94
C GLN A 61 -19.99 1.64 -6.26
#